data_AF-A0A382IBN6-F1
#
_entry.id   AF-A0A382IBN6-F1
#
_cell.length_a   1.000
_cell.length_b   1.000
_cell.length_c   1.000
_cell.angle_alpha   90.00
_cell.angle_beta   90.00
_cell.angle_gamma   90.00
#
_symmetry.space_group_name_H-M   'P 1'
#
loop_
_entity.id
_entity.type
_entity.pdbx_description
1 polymer ?
#
loop_
_entity_poly.entity_id
_entity_poly.type
_entity_poly.pdbx_seq_one_letter_code
_entity_poly.pdbx_strand_id
1 'polypeptide(L)'
;VKDKAFTLIELLVVVAIIGILAAVGVVAYNGYTGAAKVNAAKTNHTNMVKKVSLIIQQCNLDGSVSMMSKWGNKTVFNINCYPNKFTFFSDYLINDMYNSSRWDNPYRAGQNNALQPGWCTNAASGGGGNVGFVWINGRDSMDHVTVCTCTKKPCGSSDILENKIYID
;
A
#
# COMPACT_ATOMS: atom_id res chain seq x y z
N VAL A 1 -48.90 -19.01 -29.96
CA VAL A 1 -47.51 -18.56 -30.16
C VAL A 1 -46.63 -19.79 -30.09
N LYS A 2 -45.77 -20.04 -31.09
CA LYS A 2 -44.95 -21.26 -31.16
C LYS A 2 -43.62 -20.95 -30.48
N ASP A 3 -43.38 -21.51 -29.31
CA ASP A 3 -42.14 -21.30 -28.57
C ASP A 3 -40.99 -21.98 -29.34
N LYS A 4 -39.99 -21.19 -29.73
CA LYS A 4 -38.76 -21.70 -30.34
C LYS A 4 -37.94 -22.35 -29.22
N ALA A 5 -38.03 -23.68 -29.11
CA ALA A 5 -37.14 -24.45 -28.26
C ALA A 5 -35.73 -24.47 -28.85
N PHE A 6 -34.73 -24.13 -28.04
CA PHE A 6 -33.32 -24.26 -28.41
C PHE A 6 -32.96 -25.73 -28.64
N THR A 7 -32.13 -25.99 -29.66
CA THR A 7 -31.61 -27.33 -29.91
C THR A 7 -30.42 -27.64 -28.99
N LEU A 8 -30.23 -28.91 -28.64
CA LEU A 8 -29.11 -29.34 -27.82
C LEU A 8 -27.74 -29.01 -28.46
N ILE A 9 -27.66 -29.06 -29.79
CA ILE A 9 -26.41 -28.74 -30.51
C ILE A 9 -26.06 -27.25 -30.42
N GLU A 10 -27.06 -26.36 -30.48
CA GLU A 10 -26.83 -24.92 -30.28
C GLU A 10 -26.28 -24.64 -28.88
N LEU A 11 -26.82 -25.30 -27.86
CA LEU A 11 -26.32 -25.15 -26.50
C LEU A 11 -24.89 -25.69 -26.34
N LEU A 12 -24.58 -26.84 -26.94
CA LEU A 12 -23.25 -27.46 -26.87
C LEU A 12 -22.17 -26.58 -27.51
N VAL A 13 -22.45 -25.96 -28.65
CA VAL A 13 -21.50 -25.06 -29.31
C VAL A 13 -21.25 -23.82 -28.44
N VAL A 14 -22.29 -23.24 -27.83
CA VAL A 14 -22.14 -22.08 -26.95
C VAL A 14 -21.28 -22.42 -25.73
N VAL A 15 -21.52 -23.57 -25.09
CA VAL A 15 -20.71 -24.01 -23.94
C VAL A 15 -19.26 -24.25 -24.34
N ALA A 16 -19.00 -24.84 -25.51
CA ALA A 16 -17.65 -25.05 -26.02
C ALA A 16 -16.90 -23.73 -26.24
N ILE A 17 -17.56 -22.73 -26.84
CA ILE A 17 -16.97 -21.39 -27.05
C ILE A 17 -16.68 -20.70 -25.71
N ILE A 18 -17.63 -20.72 -24.77
CA ILE A 18 -17.45 -20.12 -23.44
C ILE A 18 -16.30 -20.80 -22.69
N GLY A 19 -16.15 -22.13 -22.81
CA GLY A 19 -15.05 -22.87 -22.19
C GLY A 19 -13.66 -22.40 -22.65
N ILE A 20 -13.46 -22.17 -23.95
CA ILE A 20 -12.20 -21.67 -24.50
C ILE A 20 -11.95 -20.22 -24.03
N LEU A 21 -12.96 -19.35 -24.12
CA LEU A 21 -12.85 -17.95 -23.70
C LEU A 21 -12.53 -17.81 -22.20
N ALA A 22 -13.14 -18.66 -21.37
CA ALA A 22 -12.89 -18.68 -19.93
C ALA A 22 -11.43 -19.08 -19.63
N ALA A 23 -10.90 -20.11 -20.30
CA ALA A 23 -9.53 -20.56 -20.08
C ALA A 23 -8.49 -19.48 -20.41
N VAL A 24 -8.62 -18.81 -21.56
CA VAL A 24 -7.73 -17.70 -21.96
C VAL A 24 -7.94 -16.49 -21.04
N GLY A 25 -9.19 -16.18 -20.71
CA GLY A 25 -9.56 -15.06 -19.86
C GLY A 25 -8.95 -15.14 -18.45
N VAL A 26 -8.94 -16.32 -17.83
CA VAL A 26 -8.37 -16.52 -16.49
C VAL A 26 -6.87 -16.24 -16.46
N VAL A 27 -6.11 -16.70 -17.45
CA VAL A 27 -4.66 -16.47 -17.52
C VAL A 27 -4.36 -14.97 -17.66
N ALA A 28 -5.06 -14.29 -18.58
CA ALA A 28 -4.90 -12.85 -18.77
C ALA A 28 -5.31 -12.06 -17.52
N TYR A 29 -6.44 -12.41 -16.90
CA TYR A 29 -6.94 -11.77 -15.69
C TYR A 29 -5.96 -11.87 -14.51
N ASN A 30 -5.35 -13.04 -14.32
CA ASN A 30 -4.31 -13.22 -13.29
C ASN A 30 -3.08 -12.33 -13.54
N GLY A 31 -2.69 -12.15 -14.81
CA GLY A 31 -1.61 -11.21 -15.18
C GLY A 31 -1.96 -9.75 -14.88
N TYR A 32 -3.16 -9.31 -15.29
CA TYR A 32 -3.62 -7.93 -15.06
C TYR A 32 -3.78 -7.59 -13.59
N THR A 33 -4.40 -8.49 -12.82
CA THR A 33 -4.55 -8.30 -11.37
C THR A 33 -3.19 -8.30 -10.67
N GLY A 34 -2.25 -9.13 -11.11
CA GLY A 34 -0.87 -9.11 -10.63
C GLY A 34 -0.19 -7.75 -10.85
N ALA A 35 -0.22 -7.24 -12.08
CA ALA A 35 0.37 -5.94 -12.42
C ALA A 35 -0.32 -4.77 -11.71
N ALA A 36 -1.64 -4.81 -11.56
CA ALA A 36 -2.41 -3.81 -10.82
C ALA A 36 -1.98 -3.74 -9.35
N LYS A 37 -1.74 -4.90 -8.70
CA LYS A 37 -1.25 -4.94 -7.32
C LYS A 37 0.14 -4.33 -7.16
N VAL A 38 1.04 -4.61 -8.11
CA VAL A 38 2.39 -4.02 -8.13
C VAL A 38 2.29 -2.50 -8.22
N ASN A 39 1.49 -1.99 -9.17
CA ASN A 39 1.33 -0.56 -9.37
C ASN A 39 0.68 0.12 -8.14
N ALA A 40 -0.33 -0.50 -7.53
CA ALA A 40 -0.94 0.01 -6.31
C ALA A 40 0.08 0.10 -5.15
N ALA A 41 0.93 -0.91 -4.97
CA ALA A 41 1.99 -0.89 -3.96
C ALA A 41 3.00 0.25 -4.22
N LYS A 42 3.40 0.46 -5.48
CA LYS A 42 4.29 1.56 -5.88
C LYS A 42 3.65 2.93 -5.63
N THR A 43 2.35 3.08 -5.92
CA THR A 43 1.59 4.30 -5.65
C THR A 43 1.52 4.60 -4.15
N ASN A 44 1.19 3.60 -3.33
CA ASN A 44 1.17 3.75 -1.87
C ASN A 44 2.55 4.20 -1.34
N HIS A 45 3.62 3.58 -1.83
CA HIS A 45 4.99 3.97 -1.49
C HIS A 45 5.28 5.43 -1.86
N THR A 46 5.02 5.81 -3.11
CA THR A 46 5.28 7.17 -3.62
C THR A 46 4.48 8.22 -2.86
N ASN A 47 3.21 7.93 -2.57
CA ASN A 47 2.36 8.82 -1.80
C ASN A 47 2.87 8.97 -0.36
N MET A 48 3.40 7.90 0.23
CA MET A 48 4.01 7.97 1.55
C MET A 48 5.25 8.86 1.56
N VAL A 49 6.16 8.67 0.60
CA VAL A 49 7.36 9.50 0.45
C VAL A 49 6.97 10.97 0.34
N LYS A 50 5.99 11.30 -0.52
CA LYS A 50 5.47 12.68 -0.66
C LYS A 50 4.91 13.22 0.66
N LYS A 51 4.09 12.44 1.37
CA LYS A 51 3.50 12.86 2.64
C LYS A 51 4.57 13.11 3.71
N VAL A 52 5.59 12.24 3.81
CA VAL A 52 6.73 12.44 4.72
C VAL A 52 7.46 13.73 4.38
N SER A 53 7.79 13.96 3.10
CA SER A 53 8.45 15.20 2.67
C SER A 53 7.61 16.45 2.97
N LEU A 54 6.29 16.40 2.77
CA LEU A 54 5.40 17.52 3.10
C LEU A 54 5.38 17.81 4.61
N ILE A 55 5.32 16.76 5.44
CA ILE A 55 5.34 16.92 6.90
C ILE A 55 6.68 17.48 7.39
N ILE A 56 7.80 17.04 6.81
CA ILE A 56 9.12 17.59 7.14
C ILE A 56 9.20 19.06 6.74
N GLN A 57 8.72 19.43 5.55
CA GLN A 57 8.68 20.84 5.13
C GLN A 57 7.80 21.69 6.06
N GLN A 58 6.63 21.19 6.45
CA GLN A 58 5.77 21.90 7.40
C GLN A 58 6.47 22.08 8.76
N CYS A 59 7.19 21.06 9.21
CA CYS A 59 7.99 21.14 10.43
C CYS A 59 9.08 22.20 10.36
N ASN A 60 9.75 22.35 9.22
CA ASN A 60 10.79 23.36 9.03
C ASN A 60 10.24 24.79 9.01
N LEU A 61 8.96 24.97 8.65
CA LEU A 61 8.30 26.27 8.59
C LEU A 61 7.74 26.70 9.95
N ASP A 62 6.97 25.82 10.61
CA ASP A 62 6.17 26.20 11.78
C ASP A 62 6.63 25.53 13.09
N GLY A 63 7.54 24.55 13.04
CA GLY A 63 7.98 23.77 14.20
C GLY A 63 6.92 22.81 14.76
N SER A 64 5.70 22.82 14.23
CA SER A 64 4.60 21.91 14.58
C SER A 64 3.73 21.56 13.38
N VAL A 65 3.04 20.43 13.44
CA VAL A 65 2.13 19.94 12.40
C VAL A 65 0.78 19.54 12.96
N SER A 66 -0.28 19.82 12.20
CA SER A 66 -1.64 19.42 12.54
C SER A 66 -1.94 18.02 12.00
N MET A 67 -2.22 17.06 12.90
CA MET A 67 -2.42 15.65 12.54
C MET A 67 -3.51 14.97 13.39
N MET A 68 -4.18 13.97 12.83
CA MET A 68 -5.07 13.07 13.57
C MET A 68 -4.27 11.90 14.17
N SER A 69 -3.50 12.18 15.22
CA SER A 69 -2.47 11.26 15.75
C SER A 69 -2.95 10.03 16.51
N LYS A 70 -4.26 9.93 16.81
CA LYS A 70 -4.82 8.81 17.57
C LYS A 70 -5.58 7.87 16.65
N TRP A 71 -5.35 6.57 16.79
CA TRP A 71 -6.04 5.55 16.00
C TRP A 71 -7.56 5.68 16.06
N GLY A 72 -8.21 5.74 14.89
CA GLY A 72 -9.67 5.81 14.76
C GLY A 72 -10.30 7.12 15.25
N ASN A 73 -9.49 8.13 15.56
CA ASN A 73 -9.96 9.41 16.08
C ASN A 73 -9.63 10.54 15.10
N LYS A 74 -10.66 11.24 14.63
CA LYS A 74 -10.55 12.32 13.64
C LYS A 74 -10.31 13.72 14.22
N THR A 75 -10.09 13.83 15.53
CA THR A 75 -9.69 15.09 16.17
C THR A 75 -8.28 15.44 15.71
N VAL A 76 -8.12 16.67 15.20
CA VAL A 76 -6.83 17.21 14.80
C VAL A 76 -6.13 17.78 16.03
N PHE A 77 -4.88 17.35 16.24
CA PHE A 77 -4.00 17.86 17.29
C PHE A 77 -2.87 18.65 16.64
N ASN A 78 -2.44 19.75 17.27
CA ASN A 78 -1.20 20.40 16.91
C ASN A 78 -0.04 19.70 17.64
N ILE A 79 0.89 19.15 16.89
CA ILE A 79 1.95 18.28 17.40
C ILE A 79 3.29 18.92 17.07
N ASN A 80 4.10 19.17 18.09
CA ASN A 80 5.47 19.65 17.89
C ASN A 80 6.25 18.66 17.02
N CYS A 81 7.15 19.17 16.21
CA CYS A 81 7.95 18.34 15.34
C CYS A 81 8.99 17.56 16.14
N TYR A 82 9.05 16.25 15.86
CA TYR A 82 10.08 15.33 16.34
C TYR A 82 10.29 15.25 17.88
N PRO A 83 9.24 15.21 18.73
CA PRO A 83 9.44 14.96 20.18
C PRO A 83 10.10 13.59 20.41
N ASN A 84 9.73 12.63 19.57
CA ASN A 84 10.42 11.38 19.33
C ASN A 84 10.16 11.01 17.87
N LYS A 85 11.20 10.87 17.04
CA LYS A 85 11.05 10.64 15.59
C LYS A 85 10.31 9.33 15.29
N PHE A 86 10.49 8.30 16.12
CA PHE A 86 9.80 7.03 15.91
C PHE A 86 8.28 7.18 16.12
N THR A 87 7.85 7.73 17.25
CA THR A 87 6.43 7.97 17.53
C THR A 87 5.82 8.94 16.51
N PHE A 88 6.54 10.00 16.14
CA PHE A 88 6.04 10.99 15.20
C PHE A 88 5.75 10.39 13.81
N PHE A 89 6.71 9.68 13.21
CA PHE A 89 6.54 9.11 11.87
C PHE A 89 5.84 7.76 11.83
N SER A 90 6.03 6.93 12.85
CA SER A 90 5.62 5.52 12.86
C SER A 90 4.34 5.28 13.65
N ASP A 91 3.83 6.28 14.38
CA ASP A 91 2.53 6.21 15.06
C ASP A 91 1.63 7.38 14.61
N TYR A 92 2.00 8.62 14.92
CA TYR A 92 1.13 9.77 14.66
C TYR A 92 0.83 9.99 13.19
N LEU A 93 1.85 9.91 12.33
CA LEU A 93 1.66 10.03 10.88
C LEU A 93 0.88 8.84 10.30
N ILE A 94 1.12 7.63 10.78
CA ILE A 94 0.36 6.45 10.33
C ILE A 94 -1.11 6.59 10.73
N ASN A 95 -1.39 7.07 11.94
CA ASN A 95 -2.74 7.32 12.42
C ASN A 95 -3.42 8.45 11.62
N ASP A 96 -2.71 9.55 11.32
CA ASP A 96 -3.22 10.63 10.47
C ASP A 96 -3.66 10.11 9.11
N MET A 97 -2.82 9.27 8.49
CA MET A 97 -3.09 8.63 7.22
C MET A 97 -4.26 7.64 7.31
N TYR A 98 -4.32 6.85 8.36
CA TYR A 98 -5.43 5.93 8.61
C TYR A 98 -6.77 6.67 8.74
N ASN A 99 -6.78 7.78 9.49
CA ASN A 99 -7.98 8.55 9.79
C ASN A 99 -8.46 9.42 8.62
N SER A 100 -7.55 9.88 7.77
CA SER A 100 -7.86 10.69 6.58
C SER A 100 -8.35 9.83 5.42
N SER A 101 -7.54 8.86 5.00
CA SER A 101 -7.86 7.94 3.91
C SER A 101 -6.95 6.72 4.03
N ARG A 102 -7.42 5.72 4.76
CA ARG A 102 -6.72 4.46 4.94
C ARG A 102 -6.33 3.84 3.60
N TRP A 103 -5.05 3.53 3.45
CA TRP A 103 -4.56 2.77 2.30
C TRP A 103 -4.56 1.29 2.63
N ASP A 104 -5.18 0.49 1.77
CA ASP A 104 -5.17 -0.96 1.93
C ASP A 104 -4.02 -1.61 1.16
N ASN A 105 -3.50 -2.70 1.71
CA ASN A 105 -2.47 -3.49 1.06
C ASN A 105 -3.07 -4.28 -0.11
N PRO A 106 -2.62 -4.08 -1.37
CA PRO A 106 -3.22 -4.71 -2.55
C PRO A 106 -3.03 -6.24 -2.62
N TYR A 107 -2.14 -6.81 -1.82
CA TYR A 107 -1.88 -8.25 -1.76
C TYR A 107 -2.64 -8.98 -0.65
N ARG A 108 -3.35 -8.24 0.22
CA ARG A 108 -4.11 -8.79 1.34
C ARG A 108 -5.61 -8.65 1.07
N ALA A 109 -6.38 -9.69 1.37
CA ALA A 109 -7.84 -9.61 1.36
C ALA A 109 -8.34 -9.06 2.70
N GLY A 110 -9.40 -8.25 2.67
CA GLY A 110 -9.94 -7.55 3.84
C GLY A 110 -9.12 -6.31 4.17
N GLN A 111 -9.79 -5.22 4.55
CA GLN A 111 -9.20 -3.92 4.89
C GLN A 111 -7.98 -4.11 5.79
N ASN A 112 -6.78 -4.03 5.22
CA ASN A 112 -5.50 -4.28 5.90
C ASN A 112 -4.63 -3.06 5.65
N ASN A 113 -4.30 -2.32 6.72
CA ASN A 113 -3.58 -1.06 6.59
C ASN A 113 -2.23 -1.34 5.91
N ALA A 114 -1.98 -0.66 4.79
CA ALA A 114 -0.75 -0.80 4.04
C ALA A 114 0.44 -0.22 4.81
N LEU A 115 0.19 0.77 5.68
CA LEU A 115 1.25 1.43 6.45
C LEU A 115 1.61 0.60 7.68
N GLN A 116 2.91 0.40 7.90
CA GLN A 116 3.44 -0.33 9.04
C GLN A 116 4.66 0.39 9.62
N PRO A 117 4.80 0.49 10.95
CA PRO A 117 6.03 0.95 11.58
C PRO A 117 7.10 -0.15 11.51
N GLY A 118 8.34 0.19 11.19
CA GLY A 118 9.45 -0.74 11.32
C GLY A 118 10.51 -0.65 10.23
N TRP A 119 11.56 -1.46 10.38
CA TRP A 119 12.74 -1.43 9.53
C TRP A 119 12.46 -1.87 8.09
N CYS A 120 13.27 -1.38 7.16
CA CYS A 120 13.19 -1.75 5.75
C CYS A 120 13.37 -3.26 5.52
N THR A 121 14.18 -3.92 6.35
CA THR A 121 14.39 -5.37 6.33
C THR A 121 13.10 -6.16 6.51
N ASN A 122 12.07 -5.58 7.15
CA ASN A 122 10.76 -6.18 7.28
C ASN A 122 10.05 -6.33 5.93
N ALA A 123 10.29 -5.44 4.96
CA ALA A 123 9.68 -5.51 3.64
C ALA A 123 10.06 -6.80 2.89
N ALA A 124 11.29 -7.28 3.06
CA ALA A 124 11.80 -8.52 2.48
C ALA A 124 11.54 -9.77 3.35
N SER A 125 11.25 -9.57 4.64
CA SER A 125 11.07 -10.65 5.60
C SER A 125 9.82 -11.50 5.36
N GLY A 126 9.85 -12.74 5.87
CA GLY A 126 8.66 -13.62 5.93
C GLY A 126 8.26 -14.29 4.61
N GLY A 127 9.23 -14.57 3.72
CA GLY A 127 8.97 -15.33 2.48
C GLY A 127 7.97 -14.65 1.53
N GLY A 128 7.91 -13.31 1.56
CA GLY A 128 6.93 -12.52 0.81
C GLY A 128 5.61 -12.32 1.55
N GLY A 129 5.49 -12.67 2.84
CA GLY A 129 4.34 -12.30 3.68
C GLY A 129 4.12 -10.78 3.76
N ASN A 130 5.19 -10.00 3.64
CA ASN A 130 5.15 -8.55 3.82
C ASN A 130 5.04 -7.74 2.51
N VAL A 131 4.77 -8.40 1.38
CA VAL A 131 4.57 -7.72 0.09
C VAL A 131 3.45 -6.68 0.19
N GLY A 132 3.63 -5.53 -0.45
CA GLY A 132 2.66 -4.45 -0.54
C GLY A 132 2.50 -3.59 0.72
N PHE A 133 3.17 -3.91 1.82
CA PHE A 133 3.23 -3.00 2.97
C PHE A 133 4.25 -1.89 2.74
N VAL A 134 3.93 -0.70 3.24
CA VAL A 134 4.78 0.48 3.29
C VAL A 134 5.31 0.60 4.70
N TRP A 135 6.57 0.25 4.88
CA TRP A 135 7.30 0.31 6.13
C TRP A 135 7.90 1.69 6.31
N ILE A 136 7.67 2.32 7.45
CA ILE A 136 8.19 3.64 7.79
C ILE A 136 9.02 3.51 9.06
N ASN A 137 10.21 4.11 9.05
CA ASN A 137 11.08 4.15 10.22
C ASN A 137 11.80 5.49 10.30
N GLY A 138 11.52 6.24 11.36
CA GLY A 138 12.35 7.35 11.83
C GLY A 138 12.87 7.00 13.22
N ARG A 139 14.13 7.30 13.52
CA ARG A 139 14.73 7.11 14.84
C ARG A 139 15.47 8.38 15.22
N ASP A 140 15.54 8.68 16.52
CA ASP A 140 16.25 9.88 16.99
C ASP A 140 17.74 9.86 16.62
N SER A 141 18.33 8.66 16.54
CA SER A 141 19.69 8.42 16.05
C SER A 141 19.88 8.54 14.53
N MET A 142 18.82 8.82 13.76
CA MET A 142 18.84 8.97 12.31
C MET A 142 18.56 10.43 11.92
N ASP A 143 19.24 10.89 10.88
CA ASP A 143 19.03 12.17 10.19
C ASP A 143 17.98 12.07 9.07
N HIS A 144 17.37 10.88 8.90
CA HIS A 144 16.40 10.63 7.85
C HIS A 144 15.29 9.70 8.32
N VAL A 145 14.16 9.76 7.59
CA VAL A 145 13.08 8.78 7.64
C VAL A 145 13.26 7.83 6.47
N THR A 146 13.20 6.54 6.72
CA THR A 146 13.22 5.51 5.67
C THR A 146 11.80 5.06 5.38
N VAL A 147 11.42 5.03 4.10
CA VAL A 147 10.19 4.44 3.59
C VAL A 147 10.56 3.28 2.69
N CYS A 148 10.00 2.09 2.96
CA CYS A 148 10.30 0.88 2.22
C CYS A 148 9.07 0.07 1.82
N THR A 149 9.09 -0.49 0.62
CA THR A 149 7.97 -1.33 0.13
C THR A 149 8.47 -2.42 -0.77
N CYS A 150 8.08 -3.66 -0.49
CA CYS A 150 8.26 -4.74 -1.42
C CYS A 150 7.09 -4.80 -2.41
N THR A 151 7.37 -4.68 -3.69
CA THR A 151 6.35 -4.45 -4.72
C THR A 151 5.77 -5.73 -5.32
N LYS A 152 6.46 -6.88 -5.25
CA LYS A 152 5.96 -8.18 -5.72
C LYS A 152 6.60 -9.35 -4.97
N LYS A 153 6.07 -10.57 -5.19
CA LYS A 153 6.67 -11.83 -4.71
C LYS A 153 7.38 -12.57 -5.84
N PRO A 154 8.48 -13.32 -5.56
CA PRO A 154 9.26 -13.27 -4.32
C PRO A 154 9.87 -11.88 -4.12
N CYS A 155 10.14 -11.50 -2.86
CA CYS A 155 10.68 -10.18 -2.57
C CYS A 155 12.19 -10.15 -2.82
N GLY A 156 12.59 -9.95 -4.08
CA GLY A 156 14.00 -9.75 -4.43
C GLY A 156 14.50 -8.36 -4.06
N SER A 157 15.82 -8.18 -4.02
CA SER A 157 16.44 -6.87 -3.76
C SER A 157 16.00 -5.79 -4.76
N SER A 158 15.78 -6.16 -6.02
CA SER A 158 15.28 -5.26 -7.08
C SER A 158 13.81 -4.88 -6.93
N ASP A 159 13.06 -5.60 -6.09
CA ASP A 159 11.62 -5.42 -5.93
C ASP A 159 11.28 -4.58 -4.70
N ILE A 160 12.29 -4.20 -3.93
CA ILE A 160 12.21 -3.31 -2.78
C ILE A 160 12.45 -1.89 -3.28
N LEU A 161 11.43 -1.05 -3.09
CA LEU A 161 11.59 0.40 -3.16
C LEU A 161 12.02 0.88 -1.78
N GLU A 162 13.12 1.61 -1.73
CA GLU A 162 13.62 2.26 -0.53
C GLU A 162 13.90 3.74 -0.83
N ASN A 163 13.33 4.61 -0.03
CA ASN A 163 13.56 6.04 -0.08
C ASN A 163 13.93 6.55 1.31
N LYS A 164 15.02 7.32 1.38
CA LYS A 164 15.45 8.04 2.57
C LYS A 164 15.12 9.52 2.40
N ILE A 165 14.36 10.07 3.33
CA ILE A 165 13.96 11.48 3.35
C ILE A 165 14.66 12.12 4.53
N TYR A 166 15.61 13.01 4.26
CA TYR A 166 16.41 13.68 5.28
C TYR A 166 15.59 14.74 6.02
N ILE A 167 15.89 14.90 7.30
CA ILE A 167 15.33 15.90 8.20
C ILE A 167 16.45 16.93 8.42
N ASP A 168 16.20 18.18 8.08
CA ASP A 168 17.15 19.29 8.25
C ASP A 168 17.21 19.81 9.69
#